data_AF-A0A3L7XB77-F1
#
_entry.id   AF-A0A3L7XB77-F1
#
_cell.length_a   1.000
_cell.length_b   1.000
_cell.length_c   1.000
_cell.angle_alpha   90.00
_cell.angle_beta   90.00
_cell.angle_gamma   90.00
#
_symmetry.space_group_name_H-M   'P 1'
#
loop_
_entity.id
_entity.type
_entity.pdbx_description
1 polymer ?
#
loop_
_entity_poly.entity_id
_entity_poly.type
_entity_poly.pdbx_seq_one_letter_code
_entity_poly.pdbx_strand_id
1 'polypeptide(L)'
;MAYTFIDHYRPIRTILRVDGLVVGLGLGLLLLLHPLALLTALGLDAGLPLISRLAGSALVGLGVGFLLAAAEAELRAGTLVSAIVSNGLVAASLFVAYLSGDLGGLTPWGYLLLLLLFVVCLLSAVLPIPYLRQGIGL
;
A
#
# COMPACT_ATOMS: atom_id res chain seq x y z
N MET A 1 12.57 -25.12 15.24
CA MET A 1 11.78 -23.90 14.99
C MET A 1 10.51 -24.01 15.80
N ALA A 2 10.46 -23.33 16.95
CA ALA A 2 9.27 -23.33 17.79
C ALA A 2 8.20 -22.46 17.13
N TYR A 3 7.29 -23.10 16.38
CA TYR A 3 6.05 -22.48 15.97
C TYR A 3 5.14 -22.39 17.20
N THR A 4 5.17 -21.25 17.88
CA THR A 4 4.20 -20.96 18.94
C THR A 4 2.84 -20.78 18.28
N PHE A 5 1.89 -21.66 18.62
CA PHE A 5 0.47 -21.62 18.21
C PHE A 5 -0.28 -20.36 18.69
N ILE A 6 0.44 -19.39 19.28
CA ILE A 6 -0.05 -18.13 19.87
C ILE A 6 0.78 -16.97 19.31
N ASP A 7 0.94 -16.89 17.99
CA ASP A 7 1.53 -15.70 17.36
C ASP A 7 0.44 -14.62 17.22
N HIS A 8 0.35 -13.73 18.22
CA HIS A 8 -0.60 -12.61 18.28
C HIS A 8 -0.50 -11.68 17.06
N TYR A 9 0.67 -11.61 16.43
CA TYR A 9 0.96 -10.70 15.31
C TYR A 9 0.79 -11.35 13.93
N ARG A 10 0.38 -12.62 13.87
CA ARG A 10 0.15 -13.35 12.61
C ARG A 10 -0.75 -12.60 11.60
N PRO A 11 -1.90 -12.00 11.98
CA PRO A 11 -2.74 -11.27 11.03
C PRO A 11 -2.06 -10.01 10.49
N ILE A 12 -1.34 -9.25 11.32
CA ILE A 12 -0.60 -8.06 10.86
C ILE A 12 0.50 -8.46 9.89
N ARG A 13 1.21 -9.55 10.20
CA ARG A 13 2.27 -10.07 9.33
C ARG A 13 1.75 -10.47 7.95
N THR A 14 0.55 -11.06 7.88
CA THR A 14 -0.08 -11.37 6.59
C THR A 14 -0.48 -10.09 5.84
N ILE A 15 -1.01 -9.09 6.54
CA ILE A 15 -1.39 -7.80 5.93
C ILE A 15 -0.16 -7.09 5.37
N LEU A 16 0.92 -6.96 6.15
CA LEU A 16 2.17 -6.35 5.68
C LEU A 16 2.75 -7.05 4.45
N ARG A 17 2.58 -8.37 4.32
CA ARG A 17 3.00 -9.12 3.12
C ARG A 17 2.11 -8.82 1.93
N VAL A 18 0.79 -8.85 2.12
CA VAL A 18 -0.16 -8.54 1.04
C VAL A 18 0.05 -7.10 0.58
N ASP A 19 0.18 -6.18 1.51
CA ASP A 19 0.40 -4.76 1.26
C ASP A 19 1.74 -4.52 0.56
N GLY A 20 2.82 -5.11 1.08
CA GLY A 20 4.14 -5.03 0.46
C GLY A 20 4.20 -5.63 -0.95
N LEU A 21 3.47 -6.71 -1.22
CA LEU A 21 3.40 -7.33 -2.54
C LEU A 21 2.49 -6.56 -3.52
N VAL A 22 1.29 -6.17 -3.09
CA VAL A 22 0.27 -5.60 -3.97
C VAL A 22 0.49 -4.10 -4.16
N VAL A 23 0.56 -3.35 -3.05
CA VAL A 23 0.69 -1.89 -3.06
C VAL A 23 2.14 -1.50 -3.28
N GLY A 24 3.07 -2.12 -2.56
CA GLY A 24 4.48 -1.77 -2.66
C GLY A 24 5.12 -2.22 -3.98
N LEU A 25 5.23 -3.53 -4.19
CA LEU A 25 5.88 -4.09 -5.38
C LEU A 25 4.99 -4.03 -6.62
N GLY A 26 3.72 -4.43 -6.53
CA GLY A 26 2.82 -4.48 -7.68
C GLY A 26 2.59 -3.11 -8.30
N LEU A 27 2.01 -2.18 -7.53
CA LEU A 27 1.79 -0.81 -7.98
C LEU A 27 3.11 -0.09 -8.26
N GLY A 28 4.11 -0.27 -7.38
CA GLY A 28 5.41 0.37 -7.52
C GLY A 28 6.15 -0.02 -8.80
N LEU A 29 6.20 -1.31 -9.15
CA LEU A 29 6.80 -1.77 -10.40
C LEU A 29 6.00 -1.33 -11.62
N LEU A 30 4.66 -1.33 -11.55
CA LEU A 30 3.80 -0.84 -12.62
C LEU A 30 4.10 0.63 -12.91
N LEU A 31 4.19 1.46 -11.86
CA LEU A 31 4.53 2.87 -11.97
C LEU A 31 5.99 3.10 -12.41
N LEU A 32 6.92 2.26 -11.97
CA LEU A 32 8.34 2.39 -12.31
C LEU A 32 8.67 1.98 -13.76
N LEU A 33 8.05 0.91 -14.24
CA LEU A 33 8.33 0.34 -15.56
C LEU A 33 7.45 0.94 -16.67
N HIS A 34 6.25 1.41 -16.34
CA HIS A 34 5.39 2.23 -17.19
C HIS A 34 5.32 1.82 -18.68
N PRO A 35 4.78 0.65 -19.04
CA PRO A 35 4.34 0.43 -20.41
C PRO A 35 3.13 1.35 -20.68
N LEU A 36 3.33 2.42 -21.45
CA LEU A 36 2.31 3.41 -21.84
C LEU A 36 0.99 2.75 -22.28
N ALA A 37 1.06 1.60 -22.95
CA ALA A 37 -0.10 0.82 -23.41
C ALA A 37 -1.02 0.33 -22.28
N LEU A 38 -0.49 0.04 -21.09
CA LEU A 38 -1.30 -0.42 -19.94
C LEU A 38 -2.02 0.74 -19.27
N LEU A 39 -1.36 1.90 -19.13
CA LEU A 39 -1.98 3.09 -18.52
C LEU A 39 -3.07 3.67 -19.42
N THR A 40 -2.84 3.74 -20.74
CA THR A 40 -3.85 4.19 -21.69
C THR A 40 -5.04 3.24 -21.74
N ALA A 41 -4.82 1.92 -21.65
CA ALA A 41 -5.91 0.94 -21.56
C ALA A 41 -6.76 1.10 -20.28
N LEU A 42 -6.17 1.64 -19.20
CA LEU A 42 -6.88 1.95 -17.96
C LEU A 42 -7.59 3.31 -17.99
N GLY A 43 -7.30 4.16 -18.99
CA GLY A 43 -7.85 5.52 -19.10
C GLY A 43 -7.09 6.54 -18.25
N LEU A 44 -5.85 6.23 -17.85
CA LEU A 44 -4.98 7.15 -17.10
C LEU A 44 -4.16 7.97 -18.11
N ASP A 45 -4.37 9.29 -18.11
CA ASP A 45 -3.51 10.20 -18.86
C ASP A 45 -2.18 10.31 -18.12
N ALA A 46 -1.12 9.74 -18.70
CA ALA A 46 0.17 9.68 -18.05
C ALA A 46 0.77 11.09 -18.05
N GLY A 47 0.73 11.77 -16.89
CA GLY A 47 1.45 13.03 -16.66
C GLY A 47 2.97 12.89 -16.79
N LEU A 48 3.75 13.75 -16.12
CA LEU A 48 5.21 13.69 -16.26
C LEU A 48 5.77 12.31 -15.85
N PRO A 49 6.45 11.58 -16.77
CA PRO A 49 6.88 10.21 -16.52
C PRO A 49 7.90 10.12 -15.37
N LEU A 50 8.66 11.19 -15.12
CA LEU A 50 9.59 11.27 -14.00
C LEU A 50 8.88 11.15 -12.64
N ILE A 51 7.75 11.85 -12.45
CA ILE A 51 7.02 11.86 -11.17
C ILE A 51 6.44 10.46 -10.89
N SER A 52 5.87 9.83 -11.91
CA SER A 52 5.34 8.46 -11.80
C SER A 52 6.42 7.45 -11.41
N ARG A 53 7.62 7.55 -11.97
CA ARG A 53 8.75 6.67 -11.64
C ARG A 53 9.30 6.91 -10.24
N LEU A 54 9.35 8.17 -9.80
CA LEU A 54 9.73 8.50 -8.43
C LEU A 54 8.72 7.94 -7.43
N ALA A 55 7.42 8.12 -7.67
CA ALA A 55 6.36 7.52 -6.87
C ALA A 55 6.47 5.99 -6.86
N GLY A 56 6.69 5.37 -8.03
CA GLY A 56 6.92 3.93 -8.17
C GLY A 56 8.12 3.44 -7.37
N SER A 57 9.27 4.12 -7.44
CA SER A 57 10.47 3.76 -6.67
C SER A 57 10.26 3.86 -5.17
N ALA A 58 9.53 4.88 -4.72
CA ALA A 58 9.20 5.05 -3.30
C ALA A 58 8.30 3.90 -2.82
N LEU A 59 7.29 3.53 -3.61
CA LEU A 59 6.40 2.40 -3.31
C LEU A 59 7.13 1.06 -3.30
N VAL A 60 8.05 0.82 -4.24
CA VAL A 60 8.88 -0.40 -4.25
C VAL A 60 9.73 -0.47 -2.98
N GLY A 61 10.42 0.63 -2.62
CA GLY A 61 11.23 0.68 -1.40
C GLY A 61 10.39 0.43 -0.14
N LEU A 62 9.19 1.01 -0.10
CA LEU A 62 8.23 0.84 0.99
C LEU A 62 7.72 -0.60 1.06
N GLY A 63 7.42 -1.22 -0.08
CA GLY A 63 7.03 -2.63 -0.18
C GLY A 63 8.09 -3.59 0.32
N VAL A 64 9.35 -3.36 -0.08
CA VAL A 64 10.49 -4.12 0.45
C VAL A 64 10.61 -3.95 1.96
N GLY A 65 10.46 -2.72 2.46
CA GLY A 65 10.44 -2.43 3.90
C GLY A 65 9.38 -3.22 4.67
N PHE A 66 8.15 -3.31 4.14
CA PHE A 66 7.08 -4.10 4.77
C PHE A 66 7.31 -5.60 4.69
N LEU A 67 7.86 -6.11 3.58
CA LEU A 67 8.20 -7.52 3.47
C LEU A 67 9.30 -7.94 4.44
N LEU A 68 10.31 -7.08 4.62
CA LEU A 68 11.36 -7.28 5.62
C LEU A 68 10.80 -7.21 7.05
N ALA A 69 9.98 -6.20 7.35
CA ALA A 69 9.31 -6.09 8.65
C ALA A 69 8.40 -7.31 8.94
N ALA A 70 7.74 -7.85 7.91
CA ALA A 70 6.93 -9.07 8.03
C ALA A 70 7.76 -10.37 8.16
N ALA A 71 9.09 -10.30 8.05
CA ALA A 71 10.00 -11.41 8.32
C ALA A 71 10.61 -11.35 9.74
N GLU A 72 10.59 -10.20 10.41
CA GLU A 72 11.15 -10.04 11.76
C GLU A 72 10.34 -10.78 12.83
N ALA A 73 10.99 -11.40 13.82
CA ALA A 73 10.29 -12.13 14.88
C ALA A 73 9.41 -11.20 15.74
N GLU A 74 9.87 -9.98 16.03
CA GLU A 74 9.16 -8.96 16.79
C GLU A 74 8.80 -7.78 15.89
N LEU A 75 7.52 -7.39 15.84
CA LEU A 75 7.11 -6.19 15.13
C LEU A 75 7.37 -4.95 15.98
N ARG A 76 8.18 -4.03 15.44
CA ARG A 76 8.48 -2.75 16.09
C ARG A 76 7.30 -1.78 15.93
N ALA A 77 6.99 -0.99 16.97
CA ALA A 77 5.97 0.05 16.88
C ALA A 77 6.22 1.03 15.71
N GLY A 78 7.49 1.33 15.41
CA GLY A 78 7.86 2.19 14.29
C GLY A 78 7.43 1.65 12.91
N THR A 79 7.43 0.33 12.70
CA THR A 79 6.98 -0.25 11.42
C THR A 79 5.46 -0.18 11.30
N LEU A 80 4.73 -0.35 12.41
CA LEU A 80 3.28 -0.16 12.46
C LEU A 80 2.89 1.30 12.17
N VAL A 81 3.59 2.27 12.77
CA VAL A 81 3.36 3.70 12.47
C VAL A 81 3.63 3.99 11.00
N SER A 82 4.75 3.49 10.46
CA SER A 82 5.08 3.66 9.05
C SER A 82 4.00 3.07 8.13
N ALA A 83 3.47 1.88 8.46
CA ALA A 83 2.38 1.25 7.74
C ALA A 83 1.07 2.06 7.80
N ILE A 84 0.70 2.57 8.97
CA ILE A 84 -0.50 3.40 9.15
C ILE A 84 -0.37 4.69 8.34
N VAL A 85 0.74 5.41 8.48
CA VAL A 85 0.95 6.72 7.86
C VAL A 85 1.02 6.59 6.35
N SER A 86 1.84 5.67 5.83
CA SER A 86 2.01 5.54 4.38
C SER A 86 0.74 5.08 3.68
N ASN A 87 0.08 4.02 4.17
CA ASN A 87 -1.18 3.56 3.58
C ASN A 87 -2.31 4.58 3.76
N GLY A 88 -2.34 5.28 4.90
CA GLY A 88 -3.27 6.37 5.13
C GLY A 88 -3.08 7.52 4.14
N LEU A 89 -1.84 7.90 3.84
CA LEU A 89 -1.52 8.93 2.86
C LEU A 89 -1.89 8.50 1.43
N VAL A 90 -1.67 7.24 1.07
CA VAL A 90 -2.08 6.69 -0.23
C VAL A 90 -3.62 6.66 -0.35
N ALA A 91 -4.32 6.20 0.68
CA ALA A 91 -5.78 6.22 0.68
C ALA A 91 -6.34 7.65 0.60
N ALA A 92 -5.76 8.59 1.36
CA ALA A 92 -6.14 9.99 1.35
C ALA A 92 -5.90 10.64 -0.03
N SER A 93 -4.77 10.36 -0.68
CA SER A 93 -4.48 10.92 -2.00
C SER A 93 -5.44 10.39 -3.07
N LEU A 94 -5.80 9.10 -3.02
CA LEU A 94 -6.82 8.51 -3.89
C LEU A 94 -8.19 9.14 -3.67
N PHE A 95 -8.55 9.40 -2.40
CA PHE A 95 -9.81 10.05 -2.06
C PHE A 95 -9.86 11.50 -2.54
N VAL A 96 -8.77 12.25 -2.39
CA VAL A 96 -8.65 13.62 -2.93
C VAL A 96 -8.74 13.61 -4.45
N ALA A 97 -8.04 12.71 -5.14
CA ALA A 97 -8.11 12.57 -6.59
C ALA A 97 -9.54 12.27 -7.08
N TYR A 98 -10.28 11.44 -6.33
CA TYR A 98 -11.70 11.21 -6.59
C TYR A 98 -12.54 12.48 -6.44
N LEU A 99 -12.36 13.24 -5.36
CA LEU A 99 -13.11 14.48 -5.13
C LEU A 99 -12.78 15.58 -6.14
N SER A 100 -11.53 15.67 -6.60
CA SER A 100 -11.10 16.62 -7.63
C SER A 100 -11.66 16.32 -9.02
N GLY A 101 -12.22 15.12 -9.23
CA GLY A 101 -12.71 14.69 -10.54
C GLY A 101 -11.60 14.23 -11.49
N ASP A 102 -10.35 14.13 -11.02
CA ASP A 102 -9.18 13.67 -11.80
C ASP A 102 -9.36 12.23 -12.30
N LEU A 103 -10.27 11.47 -11.67
CA LEU A 103 -10.59 10.09 -12.03
C LEU A 103 -11.69 9.96 -13.11
N GLY A 104 -12.19 11.06 -13.66
CA GLY A 104 -13.31 11.06 -14.62
C GLY A 104 -13.02 10.38 -15.96
N GLY A 105 -11.75 10.24 -16.35
CA GLY A 105 -11.32 9.59 -17.59
C GLY A 105 -11.14 8.07 -17.51
N LEU A 106 -11.32 7.47 -16.32
CA LEU A 106 -11.02 6.07 -16.11
C LEU A 106 -12.04 5.13 -16.74
N THR A 107 -11.52 4.02 -17.26
CA THR A 107 -12.35 2.87 -17.64
C THR A 107 -12.96 2.21 -16.39
N PRO A 108 -14.05 1.43 -16.54
CA PRO A 108 -14.65 0.69 -15.42
C PRO A 108 -13.65 -0.22 -14.70
N TRP A 109 -12.73 -0.83 -15.48
CA TRP A 109 -11.66 -1.68 -14.96
C TRP A 109 -10.63 -0.90 -14.15
N GLY A 110 -10.24 0.29 -14.62
CA GLY A 110 -9.34 1.17 -13.87
C GLY A 110 -9.96 1.65 -12.56
N TYR A 111 -11.25 1.97 -12.59
CA TYR A 111 -11.99 2.37 -11.39
C TYR A 111 -12.06 1.23 -10.36
N LEU A 112 -12.33 0.00 -10.81
CA LEU A 112 -12.38 -1.19 -9.94
C LEU A 112 -11.01 -1.48 -9.31
N LEU A 113 -9.93 -1.34 -10.09
CA LEU A 113 -8.56 -1.53 -9.60
C LEU A 113 -8.17 -0.46 -8.55
N LEU A 114 -8.48 0.81 -8.81
CA LEU A 114 -8.24 1.91 -7.86
C LEU A 114 -9.08 1.78 -6.59
N LEU A 115 -10.33 1.33 -6.71
CA LEU A 115 -11.18 1.06 -5.56
C LEU A 115 -10.64 -0.08 -4.71
N LEU A 116 -10.19 -1.17 -5.34
CA LEU A 116 -9.54 -2.28 -4.64
C LEU A 116 -8.28 -1.79 -3.92
N LEU A 117 -7.44 -1.02 -4.61
CA LEU A 117 -6.24 -0.43 -4.02
C LEU A 117 -6.57 0.45 -2.81
N PHE A 118 -7.56 1.33 -2.95
CA PHE A 118 -8.03 2.20 -1.86
C PHE A 118 -8.48 1.40 -0.64
N VAL A 119 -9.29 0.35 -0.84
CA VAL A 119 -9.76 -0.51 0.25
C VAL A 119 -8.60 -1.24 0.92
N VAL A 120 -7.65 -1.77 0.14
CA VAL A 120 -6.45 -2.43 0.70
C VAL A 120 -5.64 -1.45 1.54
N CYS A 121 -5.33 -0.26 1.03
CA CYS A 121 -4.60 0.76 1.79
C CYS A 121 -5.37 1.19 3.04
N LEU A 122 -6.68 1.39 2.96
CA LEU A 122 -7.49 1.79 4.11
C LEU A 122 -7.48 0.70 5.21
N LEU A 123 -7.65 -0.57 4.82
CA LEU A 123 -7.58 -1.69 5.75
C LEU A 123 -6.19 -1.83 6.35
N SER A 124 -5.13 -1.76 5.54
CA SER A 124 -3.74 -1.78 5.99
C SER A 124 -3.40 -0.63 6.94
N ALA A 125 -4.07 0.52 6.82
CA ALA A 125 -3.91 1.64 7.73
C ALA A 125 -4.68 1.48 9.05
N VAL A 126 -5.86 0.86 9.04
CA VAL A 126 -6.72 0.77 10.23
C VAL A 126 -6.42 -0.47 11.09
N LEU A 127 -6.13 -1.62 10.46
CA LEU A 127 -5.90 -2.89 11.15
C LEU A 127 -4.74 -2.87 12.16
N PRO A 128 -3.62 -2.14 11.95
CA PRO A 128 -2.53 -2.08 12.92
C PRO A 128 -2.82 -1.24 14.18
N ILE A 129 -3.82 -0.34 14.15
CA ILE A 129 -4.14 0.60 15.24
C ILE A 129 -4.37 -0.08 16.60
N PRO A 130 -5.23 -1.12 16.72
CA PRO A 130 -5.47 -1.78 18.01
C PRO A 130 -4.20 -2.43 18.58
N TYR A 131 -3.34 -2.99 17.72
CA TYR A 131 -2.08 -3.60 18.13
C TYR A 131 -1.04 -2.58 18.56
N LEU A 132 -1.04 -1.42 17.90
CA LEU A 132 -0.21 -0.30 18.32
C LEU A 132 -0.62 0.16 19.71
N ARG A 133 -1.92 0.41 19.96
CA ARG A 133 -2.46 0.76 21.30
C ARG A 133 -2.00 -0.21 22.39
N GLN A 134 -2.13 -1.51 22.14
CA GLN A 134 -1.67 -2.55 23.06
C GLN A 134 -0.15 -2.51 23.32
N GLY A 135 0.65 -2.23 22.29
CA GLY A 135 2.11 -2.17 22.40
C GLY A 135 2.67 -0.93 23.10
N ILE A 136 1.95 0.20 23.08
CA ILE A 136 2.34 1.45 23.78
C ILE A 136 1.61 1.66 25.13
N GLY A 137 0.77 0.71 25.56
CA GLY A 137 0.13 0.75 26.88
C GLY A 137 -1.00 1.78 27.03
N LEU A 138 -1.74 2.07 25.94
CA LEU A 138 -2.95 2.91 25.94
C LEU A 138 -4.23 2.06 25.86
#